data_AF-A0A8T7F6T5-F1
#
_entry.id   AF-A0A8T7F6T5-F1
#
_cell.length_a   1.000
_cell.length_b   1.000
_cell.length_c   1.000
_cell.angle_alpha   90.00
_cell.angle_beta   90.00
_cell.angle_gamma   90.00
#
_symmetry.space_group_name_H-M   'P 1'
#
loop_
_entity.id
_entity.type
_entity.pdbx_description
1 polymer ?
#
loop_
_entity_poly.entity_id
_entity_poly.type
_entity_poly.pdbx_seq_one_letter_code
_entity_poly.pdbx_strand_id
1 'polypeptide(L)'
;MARIEQTGAITEIIFEQVGGDLVIQGHSGLGFQIDGDDPEIHQNESGAVFINCGGDCTAAVPDGISVKVISVGGDGKVTHVTGEVLLDQIGGDLVLRHVTGQATLGNVGGDLSIRHVTGTLTIGSIGSDLDVKHCTGEILVSNIGSDVVFKNINGNLNLENVGSDLLVQSVNGDLKVEEVGSDLSITDLKGSCYCPSVHSDIVLTLAFDPEKTYLFGAEGDIVCMVIPGTHARFVLPSDVEVECDEIEDAAYQRDNTGQLVLVGDGGAEIQITEAESFNLVPEERSSKRGFSINVDFDNDVDEMVNNIENTINQSLRGLGERLEQQTQQAVNAATNFSTGFFSNSKNWSAKAEAMARRAREQAERAREQAERLQERAQRRQERFAEQSRERQERFQQRFEGGQKAKRTGEWEPVSQQERLVILEMLQNGSITVDQAEQLLKTLEGEA
;
A
#
# COMPACT_ATOMS: atom_id res chain seq x y z
N MET A 1 15.63 -2.25 -23.35
CA MET A 1 14.17 -2.31 -23.58
C MET A 1 13.85 -3.02 -24.88
N ALA A 2 13.83 -4.34 -24.80
CA ALA A 2 13.28 -5.22 -25.82
C ALA A 2 11.97 -5.79 -25.28
N ARG A 3 10.86 -5.60 -26.01
CA ARG A 3 9.55 -6.19 -25.67
C ARG A 3 9.41 -7.53 -26.36
N ILE A 4 9.20 -8.59 -25.59
CA ILE A 4 8.96 -9.94 -26.10
C ILE A 4 7.57 -10.39 -25.66
N GLU A 5 6.77 -10.89 -26.61
CA GLU A 5 5.45 -11.43 -26.34
C GLU A 5 5.45 -12.93 -26.66
N GLN A 6 4.97 -13.74 -25.70
CA GLN A 6 4.89 -15.18 -25.86
C GLN A 6 3.43 -15.63 -25.72
N THR A 7 2.92 -16.26 -26.77
CA THR A 7 1.51 -16.69 -26.90
C THR A 7 1.35 -18.22 -26.90
N GLY A 8 2.32 -18.95 -26.35
CA GLY A 8 2.29 -20.41 -26.23
C GLY A 8 1.53 -20.90 -24.98
N ALA A 9 1.37 -22.21 -24.83
CA ALA A 9 0.88 -22.80 -23.59
C ALA A 9 1.96 -22.64 -22.49
N ILE A 10 1.79 -21.63 -21.65
CA ILE A 10 2.68 -21.34 -20.52
C ILE A 10 2.13 -22.09 -19.31
N THR A 11 3.00 -22.84 -18.64
CA THR A 11 2.65 -23.58 -17.42
C THR A 11 3.20 -22.91 -16.17
N GLU A 12 4.38 -22.31 -16.27
CA GLU A 12 5.09 -21.62 -15.19
C GLU A 12 6.03 -20.57 -15.77
N ILE A 13 6.27 -19.49 -15.03
CA ILE A 13 7.24 -18.45 -15.37
C ILE A 13 8.32 -18.41 -14.28
N ILE A 14 9.57 -18.55 -14.69
CA ILE A 14 10.74 -18.65 -13.83
C ILE A 14 11.74 -17.55 -14.20
N PHE A 15 11.91 -16.58 -13.32
CA PHE A 15 12.99 -15.60 -13.38
C PHE A 15 14.22 -16.18 -12.67
N GLU A 16 15.21 -16.62 -13.43
CA GLU A 16 16.42 -17.20 -12.87
C GLU A 16 17.33 -16.12 -12.26
N GLN A 17 17.42 -14.97 -12.92
CA GLN A 17 18.20 -13.84 -12.44
C GLN A 17 17.65 -12.54 -13.03
N VAL A 18 17.50 -11.53 -12.17
CA VAL A 18 17.24 -10.14 -12.54
C VAL A 18 18.30 -9.27 -11.86
N GLY A 19 19.14 -8.60 -12.64
CA GLY A 19 20.26 -7.82 -12.09
C GLY A 19 19.85 -6.52 -11.39
N GLY A 20 18.74 -5.92 -11.81
CA GLY A 20 18.16 -4.71 -11.23
C GLY A 20 16.81 -4.97 -10.56
N ASP A 21 15.85 -4.09 -10.79
CA ASP A 21 14.51 -4.16 -10.20
C ASP A 21 13.58 -5.08 -11.00
N LEU A 22 12.65 -5.75 -10.33
CA LEU A 22 11.65 -6.62 -10.94
C LEU A 22 10.24 -6.15 -10.64
N VAL A 23 9.47 -5.88 -11.69
CA VAL A 23 8.04 -5.59 -11.61
C VAL A 23 7.25 -6.68 -12.30
N ILE A 24 6.37 -7.36 -11.57
CA ILE A 24 5.43 -8.35 -12.09
C ILE A 24 4.01 -7.84 -11.89
N GLN A 25 3.24 -7.85 -12.97
CA GLN A 25 1.83 -7.47 -12.97
C GLN A 25 0.99 -8.58 -13.60
N GLY A 26 0.08 -9.16 -12.81
CA GLY A 26 -0.90 -10.11 -13.31
C GLY A 26 -1.97 -9.42 -14.16
N HIS A 27 -2.48 -10.13 -15.18
CA HIS A 27 -3.56 -9.65 -16.04
C HIS A 27 -4.41 -10.79 -16.57
N SER A 28 -5.64 -10.46 -16.98
CA SER A 28 -6.63 -11.42 -17.46
C SER A 28 -6.44 -11.89 -18.90
N GLY A 29 -5.38 -11.44 -19.59
CA GLY A 29 -5.04 -11.87 -20.93
C GLY A 29 -4.23 -13.16 -20.94
N LEU A 30 -4.23 -13.86 -22.06
CA LEU A 30 -3.50 -15.14 -22.21
C LEU A 30 -2.01 -14.96 -22.58
N GLY A 31 -1.60 -13.75 -22.93
CA GLY A 31 -0.25 -13.47 -23.41
C GLY A 31 0.69 -13.10 -22.27
N PHE A 32 1.85 -13.72 -22.22
CA PHE A 32 2.96 -13.24 -21.39
C PHE A 32 3.71 -12.13 -22.14
N GLN A 33 4.00 -11.04 -21.44
CA GLN A 33 4.80 -9.94 -21.98
C GLN A 33 5.92 -9.60 -21.01
N ILE A 34 7.06 -9.22 -21.55
CA ILE A 34 8.21 -8.78 -20.77
C ILE A 34 8.93 -7.65 -21.50
N ASP A 35 9.37 -6.66 -20.74
CA ASP A 35 10.23 -5.58 -21.17
C ASP A 35 11.35 -5.43 -20.15
N GLY A 36 12.58 -5.35 -20.62
CA GLY A 36 13.73 -5.21 -19.75
C GLY A 36 15.02 -4.91 -20.51
N ASP A 37 16.11 -4.92 -19.76
CA ASP A 37 17.47 -4.76 -20.28
C ASP A 37 18.02 -6.11 -20.73
N ASP A 38 18.01 -6.29 -22.06
CA ASP A 38 18.44 -7.50 -22.78
C ASP A 38 17.89 -8.80 -22.19
N PRO A 39 16.55 -8.96 -22.12
CA PRO A 39 15.93 -10.17 -21.58
C PRO A 39 16.22 -11.38 -22.48
N GLU A 40 16.84 -12.40 -21.90
CA GLU A 40 17.00 -13.72 -22.51
C GLU A 40 15.87 -14.63 -22.05
N ILE A 41 15.14 -15.23 -22.99
CA ILE A 41 13.97 -16.05 -22.71
C ILE A 41 14.11 -17.40 -23.40
N HIS A 42 13.92 -18.46 -22.63
CA HIS A 42 13.90 -19.82 -23.13
C HIS A 42 12.66 -20.54 -22.63
N GLN A 43 11.94 -21.23 -23.52
CA GLN A 43 10.82 -22.08 -23.13
C GLN A 43 11.21 -23.54 -23.36
N ASN A 44 10.95 -24.39 -22.37
CA ASN A 44 11.22 -25.82 -22.49
C ASN A 44 10.02 -26.59 -23.10
N GLU A 45 10.18 -27.90 -23.31
CA GLU A 45 9.12 -28.76 -23.87
C GLU A 45 7.89 -28.88 -22.96
N SER A 46 8.01 -28.61 -21.66
CA SER A 46 6.89 -28.64 -20.70
C SER A 46 6.10 -27.31 -20.63
N GLY A 47 6.50 -26.31 -21.42
CA GLY A 47 5.85 -25.00 -21.45
C GLY A 47 6.30 -24.02 -20.37
N ALA A 48 7.30 -24.36 -19.55
CA ALA A 48 7.87 -23.45 -18.56
C ALA A 48 8.80 -22.42 -19.25
N VAL A 49 8.65 -21.16 -18.87
CA VAL A 49 9.37 -20.02 -19.44
C VAL A 49 10.46 -19.58 -18.46
N PHE A 50 11.71 -19.64 -18.88
CA PHE A 50 12.89 -19.23 -18.13
C PHE A 50 13.37 -17.88 -18.62
N ILE A 51 13.65 -16.97 -17.69
CA ILE A 51 13.97 -15.58 -17.98
C ILE A 51 15.26 -15.20 -17.23
N ASN A 52 16.19 -14.61 -17.96
CA ASN A 52 17.36 -13.94 -17.40
C ASN A 52 17.39 -12.49 -17.89
N CYS A 53 17.56 -11.54 -16.98
CA CYS A 53 17.66 -10.12 -17.31
C CYS A 53 18.84 -9.49 -16.56
N GLY A 54 19.72 -8.81 -17.28
CA GLY A 54 20.93 -8.21 -16.70
C GLY A 54 20.67 -6.95 -15.88
N GLY A 55 19.52 -6.31 -16.05
CA GLY A 55 19.12 -5.06 -15.39
C GLY A 55 17.67 -5.11 -14.91
N ASP A 56 16.95 -4.02 -15.12
CA ASP A 56 15.55 -3.91 -14.70
C ASP A 56 14.63 -4.70 -15.63
N CYS A 57 13.59 -5.28 -15.06
CA CYS A 57 12.64 -6.14 -15.75
C CYS A 57 11.21 -5.85 -15.33
N THR A 58 10.32 -5.67 -16.30
CA THR A 58 8.87 -5.58 -16.10
C THR A 58 8.18 -6.69 -16.88
N ALA A 59 7.32 -7.45 -16.22
CA ALA A 59 6.63 -8.59 -16.80
C ALA A 59 5.11 -8.54 -16.53
N ALA A 60 4.33 -8.77 -17.58
CA ALA A 60 2.89 -8.96 -17.50
C ALA A 60 2.56 -10.46 -17.56
N VAL A 61 2.03 -10.99 -16.46
CA VAL A 61 1.80 -12.42 -16.26
C VAL A 61 0.31 -12.77 -16.41
N PRO A 62 -0.07 -13.77 -17.23
CA PRO A 62 -1.44 -14.25 -17.30
C PRO A 62 -1.96 -14.80 -15.98
N ASP A 63 -3.27 -14.67 -15.76
CA ASP A 63 -3.93 -15.26 -14.59
C ASP A 63 -3.73 -16.78 -14.48
N GLY A 64 -3.59 -17.26 -13.23
CA GLY A 64 -3.46 -18.67 -12.88
C GLY A 64 -2.08 -19.28 -13.12
N ILE A 65 -1.12 -18.52 -13.68
CA ILE A 65 0.25 -18.98 -13.90
C ILE A 65 1.08 -18.80 -12.62
N SER A 66 1.79 -19.86 -12.22
CA SER A 66 2.75 -19.79 -11.14
C SER A 66 3.99 -18.99 -11.55
N VAL A 67 4.45 -18.12 -10.63
CA VAL A 67 5.61 -17.27 -10.83
C VAL A 67 6.68 -17.63 -9.81
N LYS A 68 7.85 -18.00 -10.31
CA LYS A 68 9.03 -18.26 -9.51
C LYS A 68 10.12 -17.25 -9.84
N VAL A 69 10.75 -16.69 -8.83
CA VAL A 69 11.87 -15.77 -8.95
C VAL A 69 12.98 -16.27 -8.05
N ILE A 70 14.13 -16.59 -8.63
CA ILE A 70 15.28 -17.12 -7.89
C ILE A 70 16.09 -15.98 -7.28
N SER A 71 16.40 -14.93 -8.05
CA SER A 71 17.20 -13.81 -7.55
C SER A 71 16.87 -12.51 -8.26
N VAL A 72 16.68 -11.45 -7.46
CA VAL A 72 16.57 -10.05 -7.89
C VAL A 72 17.66 -9.25 -7.17
N GLY A 73 18.46 -8.48 -7.93
CA GLY A 73 19.54 -7.67 -7.39
C GLY A 73 19.07 -6.39 -6.71
N GLY A 74 17.98 -5.79 -7.20
CA GLY A 74 17.33 -4.61 -6.64
C GLY A 74 16.00 -4.92 -5.96
N ASP A 75 15.01 -4.06 -6.19
CA ASP A 75 13.69 -4.12 -5.57
C ASP A 75 12.72 -5.03 -6.34
N GLY A 76 11.77 -5.65 -5.63
CA GLY A 76 10.71 -6.46 -6.18
C GLY A 76 9.34 -5.81 -6.01
N LYS A 77 8.51 -5.84 -7.05
CA LYS A 77 7.10 -5.48 -6.97
C LYS A 77 6.25 -6.53 -7.69
N VAL A 78 5.38 -7.21 -6.98
CA VAL A 78 4.46 -8.22 -7.53
C VAL A 78 3.03 -7.81 -7.24
N THR A 79 2.22 -7.67 -8.29
CA THR A 79 0.84 -7.19 -8.19
C THR A 79 -0.12 -8.05 -8.99
N HIS A 80 -1.34 -8.28 -8.47
CA HIS A 80 -2.45 -8.92 -9.17
C HIS A 80 -2.17 -10.35 -9.67
N VAL A 81 -1.29 -11.10 -9.01
CA VAL A 81 -0.95 -12.47 -9.42
C VAL A 81 -1.89 -13.47 -8.75
N THR A 82 -2.58 -14.26 -9.56
CA THR A 82 -3.58 -15.21 -9.08
C THR A 82 -3.03 -16.63 -8.87
N GLY A 83 -1.90 -16.97 -9.48
CA GLY A 83 -1.16 -18.23 -9.27
C GLY A 83 -0.27 -18.23 -8.02
N GLU A 84 0.48 -19.31 -7.82
CA GLU A 84 1.48 -19.41 -6.76
C GLU A 84 2.65 -18.45 -7.01
N VAL A 85 3.14 -17.80 -5.97
CA VAL A 85 4.30 -16.90 -6.03
C VAL A 85 5.42 -17.44 -5.14
N LEU A 86 6.57 -17.70 -5.74
CA LEU A 86 7.79 -18.18 -5.08
C LEU A 86 8.90 -17.16 -5.34
N LEU A 87 9.28 -16.36 -4.36
CA LEU A 87 10.42 -15.42 -4.47
C LEU A 87 11.52 -15.87 -3.52
N ASP A 88 12.66 -16.31 -4.03
CA ASP A 88 13.74 -16.84 -3.19
C ASP A 88 14.60 -15.70 -2.61
N GLN A 89 15.31 -14.93 -3.44
CA GLN A 89 16.17 -13.84 -2.96
C GLN A 89 15.83 -12.50 -3.61
N ILE A 90 15.47 -11.49 -2.82
CA ILE A 90 15.31 -10.10 -3.24
C ILE A 90 16.35 -9.24 -2.52
N GLY A 91 17.21 -8.56 -3.27
CA GLY A 91 18.32 -7.78 -2.73
C GLY A 91 17.91 -6.50 -2.01
N GLY A 92 16.85 -5.85 -2.49
CA GLY A 92 16.28 -4.64 -1.90
C GLY A 92 14.91 -4.87 -1.24
N ASP A 93 14.00 -3.94 -1.47
CA ASP A 93 12.65 -3.95 -0.89
C ASP A 93 11.70 -4.84 -1.70
N LEU A 94 10.65 -5.35 -1.07
CA LEU A 94 9.63 -6.14 -1.75
C LEU A 94 8.22 -5.62 -1.45
N VAL A 95 7.45 -5.37 -2.52
CA VAL A 95 6.03 -5.05 -2.44
C VAL A 95 5.19 -6.16 -3.06
N LEU A 96 4.33 -6.78 -2.27
CA LEU A 96 3.39 -7.83 -2.71
C LEU A 96 1.95 -7.31 -2.56
N ARG A 97 1.17 -7.24 -3.65
CA ARG A 97 -0.23 -6.79 -3.60
C ARG A 97 -1.17 -7.65 -4.41
N HIS A 98 -2.38 -7.87 -3.90
CA HIS A 98 -3.46 -8.57 -4.61
C HIS A 98 -2.99 -9.94 -5.15
N VAL A 99 -2.44 -10.76 -4.25
CA VAL A 99 -2.02 -12.12 -4.59
C VAL A 99 -3.01 -13.10 -4.01
N THR A 100 -3.63 -13.93 -4.86
CA THR A 100 -4.68 -14.86 -4.39
C THR A 100 -4.20 -16.29 -4.20
N GLY A 101 -3.02 -16.62 -4.72
CA GLY A 101 -2.37 -17.92 -4.50
C GLY A 101 -1.48 -17.93 -3.26
N GLN A 102 -0.93 -19.10 -2.95
CA GLN A 102 0.11 -19.22 -1.93
C GLN A 102 1.32 -18.37 -2.31
N ALA A 103 1.90 -17.69 -1.32
CA ALA A 103 3.10 -16.88 -1.49
C ALA A 103 4.19 -17.40 -0.55
N THR A 104 5.35 -17.75 -1.11
CA THR A 104 6.53 -18.17 -0.35
C THR A 104 7.69 -17.25 -0.69
N LEU A 105 8.19 -16.54 0.32
CA LEU A 105 9.24 -15.54 0.22
C LEU A 105 10.45 -16.05 1.03
N GLY A 106 11.63 -16.14 0.41
CA GLY A 106 12.86 -16.59 1.05
C GLY A 106 13.49 -15.46 1.88
N ASN A 107 14.38 -14.69 1.26
CA ASN A 107 15.03 -13.55 1.88
C ASN A 107 14.72 -12.25 1.13
N VAL A 108 14.41 -11.20 1.90
CA VAL A 108 14.25 -9.83 1.44
C VAL A 108 15.29 -8.98 2.15
N GLY A 109 16.17 -8.31 1.40
CA GLY A 109 17.29 -7.54 1.95
C GLY A 109 16.88 -6.24 2.64
N GLY A 110 15.79 -5.62 2.18
CA GLY A 110 15.23 -4.39 2.73
C GLY A 110 13.88 -4.59 3.42
N ASP A 111 12.94 -3.69 3.13
CA ASP A 111 11.60 -3.67 3.71
C ASP A 111 10.64 -4.59 2.93
N LEU A 112 9.64 -5.16 3.62
CA LEU A 112 8.59 -5.98 3.02
C LEU A 112 7.21 -5.39 3.29
N SER A 113 6.50 -5.00 2.23
CA SER A 113 5.10 -4.53 2.31
C SER A 113 4.15 -5.47 1.59
N ILE A 114 3.17 -6.00 2.31
CA ILE A 114 2.20 -6.98 1.81
C ILE A 114 0.78 -6.47 2.03
N ARG A 115 -0.02 -6.46 0.96
CA ARG A 115 -1.42 -6.04 1.03
C ARG A 115 -2.34 -6.94 0.23
N HIS A 116 -3.52 -7.24 0.77
CA HIS A 116 -4.57 -7.97 0.05
C HIS A 116 -4.07 -9.33 -0.49
N VAL A 117 -3.42 -10.12 0.36
CA VAL A 117 -2.97 -11.47 0.01
C VAL A 117 -3.90 -12.51 0.63
N THR A 118 -4.34 -13.46 -0.18
CA THR A 118 -5.16 -14.58 0.27
C THR A 118 -4.43 -15.90 0.08
N GLY A 119 -4.51 -16.78 1.07
CA GLY A 119 -3.79 -18.06 1.08
C GLY A 119 -2.69 -18.07 2.13
N THR A 120 -1.92 -19.15 2.19
CA THR A 120 -0.77 -19.25 3.10
C THR A 120 0.36 -18.34 2.63
N LEU A 121 0.93 -17.58 3.54
CA LEU A 121 2.08 -16.71 3.33
C LEU A 121 3.23 -17.21 4.20
N THR A 122 4.30 -17.66 3.58
CA THR A 122 5.52 -18.11 4.28
C THR A 122 6.66 -17.17 3.94
N ILE A 123 7.32 -16.61 4.95
CA ILE A 123 8.40 -15.64 4.81
C ILE A 123 9.60 -16.11 5.63
N GLY A 124 10.77 -16.21 5.01
CA GLY A 124 12.01 -16.60 5.67
C GLY A 124 12.59 -15.44 6.49
N SER A 125 13.37 -14.57 5.84
CA SER A 125 14.08 -13.48 6.53
C SER A 125 13.88 -12.14 5.84
N ILE A 126 13.67 -11.09 6.64
CA ILE A 126 13.54 -9.70 6.18
C ILE A 126 14.64 -8.89 6.87
N GLY A 127 15.39 -8.11 6.11
CA GLY A 127 16.53 -7.34 6.62
C GLY A 127 16.14 -6.13 7.46
N SER A 128 14.94 -5.59 7.26
CA SER A 128 14.45 -4.34 7.87
C SER A 128 13.00 -4.51 8.35
N ASP A 129 12.06 -3.68 7.90
CA ASP A 129 10.68 -3.61 8.42
C ASP A 129 9.70 -4.53 7.66
N LEU A 130 8.61 -4.91 8.34
CA LEU A 130 7.50 -5.68 7.79
C LEU A 130 6.16 -4.97 8.00
N ASP A 131 5.44 -4.66 6.91
CA ASP A 131 4.07 -4.12 6.94
C ASP A 131 3.11 -5.06 6.20
N VAL A 132 2.21 -5.71 6.93
CA VAL A 132 1.23 -6.66 6.38
C VAL A 132 -0.20 -6.23 6.71
N LYS A 133 -1.02 -6.04 5.68
CA LYS A 133 -2.40 -5.58 5.83
C LYS A 133 -3.41 -6.34 4.97
N HIS A 134 -4.62 -6.51 5.50
CA HIS A 134 -5.77 -7.07 4.77
C HIS A 134 -5.47 -8.44 4.16
N CYS A 135 -4.84 -9.32 4.93
CA CYS A 135 -4.48 -10.65 4.47
C CYS A 135 -5.40 -11.71 5.08
N THR A 136 -5.62 -12.79 4.35
CA THR A 136 -6.43 -13.92 4.82
C THR A 136 -5.68 -15.23 4.63
N GLY A 137 -5.68 -16.09 5.65
CA GLY A 137 -4.88 -17.32 5.66
C GLY A 137 -3.78 -17.28 6.71
N GLU A 138 -3.04 -18.38 6.82
CA GLU A 138 -1.93 -18.51 7.77
C GLU A 138 -0.71 -17.73 7.29
N ILE A 139 -0.10 -16.95 8.19
CA ILE A 139 1.13 -16.20 7.93
C ILE A 139 2.22 -16.72 8.86
N LEU A 140 3.31 -17.19 8.25
CA LEU A 140 4.50 -17.67 8.95
C LEU A 140 5.68 -16.78 8.59
N VAL A 141 6.36 -16.23 9.59
CA VAL A 141 7.55 -15.38 9.40
C VAL A 141 8.65 -15.82 10.35
N SER A 142 9.83 -16.19 9.84
CA SER A 142 10.93 -16.60 10.72
C SER A 142 11.65 -15.38 11.33
N ASN A 143 12.32 -14.54 10.53
CA ASN A 143 13.16 -13.47 11.08
C ASN A 143 12.86 -12.11 10.47
N ILE A 144 12.71 -11.08 11.31
CA ILE A 144 12.55 -9.68 10.91
C ILE A 144 13.62 -8.84 11.60
N GLY A 145 14.32 -8.00 10.83
CA GLY A 145 15.44 -7.20 11.33
C GLY A 145 15.04 -6.00 12.19
N SER A 146 13.84 -5.45 12.02
CA SER A 146 13.40 -4.23 12.71
C SER A 146 11.91 -4.32 13.10
N ASP A 147 11.07 -3.39 12.66
CA ASP A 147 9.70 -3.24 13.15
C ASP A 147 8.70 -4.08 12.35
N VAL A 148 7.61 -4.49 13.00
CA VAL A 148 6.55 -5.29 12.39
C VAL A 148 5.18 -4.68 12.65
N VAL A 149 4.37 -4.57 11.59
CA VAL A 149 2.99 -4.12 11.64
C VAL A 149 2.08 -5.15 10.97
N PHE A 150 1.12 -5.69 11.72
CA PHE A 150 0.01 -6.47 11.21
C PHE A 150 -1.31 -5.74 11.43
N LYS A 151 -2.10 -5.59 10.36
CA LYS A 151 -3.45 -5.01 10.43
C LYS A 151 -4.47 -5.81 9.64
N ASN A 152 -5.65 -6.03 10.23
CA ASN A 152 -6.78 -6.66 9.55
C ASN A 152 -6.42 -8.03 8.97
N ILE A 153 -5.96 -8.95 9.83
CA ILE A 153 -5.55 -10.29 9.41
C ILE A 153 -6.64 -11.29 9.76
N ASN A 154 -7.13 -12.01 8.75
CA ASN A 154 -8.09 -13.08 8.93
C ASN A 154 -7.41 -14.45 8.79
N GLY A 155 -6.71 -14.86 9.83
CA GLY A 155 -5.98 -16.12 9.91
C GLY A 155 -4.96 -16.09 11.04
N ASN A 156 -4.19 -17.17 11.18
CA ASN A 156 -3.20 -17.31 12.25
C ASN A 156 -1.90 -16.59 11.86
N LEU A 157 -1.25 -15.99 12.85
CA LEU A 157 0.06 -15.37 12.75
C LEU A 157 1.06 -16.19 13.56
N ASN A 158 2.15 -16.62 12.94
CA ASN A 158 3.25 -17.32 13.59
C ASN A 158 4.58 -16.65 13.24
N LEU A 159 5.18 -15.99 14.23
CA LEU A 159 6.45 -15.29 14.13
C LEU A 159 7.48 -15.96 15.02
N GLU A 160 8.71 -16.11 14.54
CA GLU A 160 9.81 -16.54 15.41
C GLU A 160 10.44 -15.31 16.07
N ASN A 161 11.16 -14.46 15.32
CA ASN A 161 11.94 -13.35 15.89
C ASN A 161 11.60 -12.00 15.25
N VAL A 162 11.26 -11.02 16.09
CA VAL A 162 11.10 -9.60 15.71
C VAL A 162 12.23 -8.78 16.32
N GLY A 163 13.00 -8.07 15.49
CA GLY A 163 14.20 -7.35 15.93
C GLY A 163 13.93 -6.11 16.79
N SER A 164 12.77 -5.47 16.64
CA SER A 164 12.39 -4.26 17.38
C SER A 164 10.92 -4.31 17.81
N ASP A 165 10.06 -3.42 17.34
CA ASP A 165 8.68 -3.30 17.83
C ASP A 165 7.71 -4.20 17.04
N LEU A 166 6.69 -4.73 17.72
CA LEU A 166 5.59 -5.48 17.08
C LEU A 166 4.24 -4.81 17.38
N LEU A 167 3.55 -4.37 16.33
CA LEU A 167 2.19 -3.87 16.39
C LEU A 167 1.23 -4.84 15.71
N VAL A 168 0.24 -5.32 16.46
CA VAL A 168 -0.82 -6.21 15.98
C VAL A 168 -2.18 -5.55 16.20
N GLN A 169 -2.93 -5.37 15.12
CA GLN A 169 -4.25 -4.73 15.15
C GLN A 169 -5.28 -5.56 14.36
N SER A 170 -6.40 -5.89 14.99
CA SER A 170 -7.55 -6.56 14.36
C SER A 170 -7.17 -7.87 13.67
N VAL A 171 -6.89 -8.88 14.48
CA VAL A 171 -6.52 -10.23 14.03
C VAL A 171 -7.57 -11.24 14.50
N ASN A 172 -8.15 -11.98 13.57
CA ASN A 172 -9.23 -12.94 13.85
C ASN A 172 -8.73 -14.35 14.23
N GLY A 173 -7.46 -14.67 13.97
CA GLY A 173 -6.85 -15.96 14.31
C GLY A 173 -5.95 -15.88 15.54
N ASP A 174 -5.21 -16.97 15.78
CA ASP A 174 -4.26 -17.07 16.88
C ASP A 174 -2.95 -16.32 16.54
N LEU A 175 -2.34 -15.69 17.54
CA LEU A 175 -1.03 -15.04 17.45
C LEU A 175 0.00 -15.84 18.23
N LYS A 176 1.07 -16.25 17.55
CA LYS A 176 2.24 -16.85 18.15
C LYS A 176 3.47 -16.04 17.76
N VAL A 177 4.26 -15.64 18.74
CA VAL A 177 5.52 -14.90 18.58
C VAL A 177 6.52 -15.47 19.59
N GLU A 178 7.68 -15.93 19.17
CA GLU A 178 8.67 -16.45 20.14
C GLU A 178 9.40 -15.32 20.87
N GLU A 179 9.86 -14.29 20.14
CA GLU A 179 10.64 -13.18 20.69
C GLU A 179 10.32 -11.84 20.01
N VAL A 180 10.18 -10.78 20.81
CA VAL A 180 10.11 -9.37 20.38
C VAL A 180 11.23 -8.57 21.04
N GLY A 181 12.06 -7.93 20.21
CA GLY A 181 13.27 -7.25 20.65
C GLY A 181 13.05 -5.93 21.40
N SER A 182 11.87 -5.33 21.30
CA SER A 182 11.51 -4.10 22.02
C SER A 182 10.04 -4.16 22.46
N ASP A 183 9.16 -3.28 21.99
CA ASP A 183 7.80 -3.17 22.53
C ASP A 183 6.79 -4.02 21.75
N LEU A 184 5.76 -4.52 22.44
CA LEU A 184 4.63 -5.22 21.84
C LEU A 184 3.32 -4.48 22.10
N SER A 185 2.58 -4.16 21.03
CA SER A 185 1.23 -3.60 21.13
C SER A 185 0.22 -4.51 20.44
N ILE A 186 -0.78 -4.99 21.18
CA ILE A 186 -1.86 -5.81 20.62
C ILE A 186 -3.21 -5.14 20.88
N THR A 187 -3.95 -4.91 19.80
CA THR A 187 -5.32 -4.41 19.83
C THR A 187 -6.22 -5.33 19.04
N ASP A 188 -7.36 -5.71 19.63
CA ASP A 188 -8.42 -6.45 18.92
C ASP A 188 -7.96 -7.81 18.33
N LEU A 189 -7.35 -8.65 19.16
CA LEU A 189 -7.08 -10.06 18.84
C LEU A 189 -8.28 -10.94 19.25
N LYS A 190 -8.77 -11.80 18.35
CA LYS A 190 -9.88 -12.75 18.63
C LYS A 190 -9.42 -14.16 18.97
N GLY A 191 -8.19 -14.53 18.60
CA GLY A 191 -7.61 -15.84 18.88
C GLY A 191 -6.82 -15.88 20.19
N SER A 192 -6.17 -17.02 20.40
CA SER A 192 -5.19 -17.21 21.47
C SER A 192 -3.93 -16.39 21.21
N CYS A 193 -3.18 -16.07 22.27
CA CYS A 193 -1.89 -15.40 22.16
C CYS A 193 -0.79 -16.17 22.90
N TYR A 194 0.33 -16.42 22.24
CA TYR A 194 1.55 -16.93 22.85
C TYR A 194 2.70 -15.99 22.50
N CYS A 195 3.19 -15.24 23.49
CA CYS A 195 4.35 -14.37 23.35
C CYS A 195 5.14 -14.36 24.67
N PRO A 196 6.05 -15.32 24.89
CA PRO A 196 6.72 -15.51 26.17
C PRO A 196 7.88 -14.53 26.42
N SER A 197 8.38 -13.84 25.39
CA SER A 197 9.60 -13.02 25.49
C SER A 197 9.45 -11.70 24.73
N VAL A 198 9.37 -10.61 25.49
CA VAL A 198 9.39 -9.22 25.00
C VAL A 198 10.45 -8.48 25.82
N HIS A 199 11.46 -7.89 25.19
CA HIS A 199 12.59 -7.28 25.93
C HIS A 199 12.29 -5.89 26.52
N SER A 200 11.11 -5.35 26.27
CA SER A 200 10.67 -4.05 26.79
C SER A 200 9.21 -4.16 27.25
N ASP A 201 8.32 -3.29 26.79
CA ASP A 201 6.98 -3.15 27.35
C ASP A 201 5.91 -3.87 26.50
N ILE A 202 4.81 -4.26 27.13
CA ILE A 202 3.63 -4.80 26.45
C ILE A 202 2.41 -3.92 26.72
N VAL A 203 1.69 -3.56 25.65
CA VAL A 203 0.40 -2.87 25.74
C VAL A 203 -0.70 -3.74 25.14
N LEU A 204 -1.70 -4.10 25.96
CA LEU A 204 -2.80 -4.98 25.58
C LEU A 204 -4.13 -4.22 25.61
N THR A 205 -4.85 -4.26 24.48
CA THR A 205 -6.24 -3.80 24.36
C THR A 205 -7.09 -4.93 23.81
N LEU A 206 -7.44 -5.88 24.68
CA LEU A 206 -8.02 -7.17 24.29
C LEU A 206 -9.35 -7.43 24.98
N ALA A 207 -10.28 -8.00 24.23
CA ALA A 207 -11.47 -8.63 24.78
C ALA A 207 -11.18 -10.12 24.98
N PHE A 208 -10.71 -10.48 26.18
CA PHE A 208 -10.30 -11.85 26.48
C PHE A 208 -11.48 -12.84 26.39
N ASP A 209 -11.29 -13.89 25.60
CA ASP A 209 -12.23 -15.00 25.43
C ASP A 209 -11.90 -16.18 26.37
N PRO A 210 -12.88 -16.71 27.16
CA PRO A 210 -12.71 -17.86 28.05
C PRO A 210 -12.24 -19.17 27.40
N GLU A 211 -12.49 -19.36 26.11
CA GLU A 211 -12.09 -20.57 25.38
C GLU A 211 -10.68 -20.47 24.78
N LYS A 212 -10.02 -19.32 24.94
CA LYS A 212 -8.72 -19.02 24.39
C LYS A 212 -7.65 -18.98 25.48
N THR A 213 -6.40 -19.14 25.05
CA THR A 213 -5.24 -19.16 25.94
C THR A 213 -4.35 -17.96 25.66
N TYR A 214 -3.93 -17.28 26.72
CA TYR A 214 -3.08 -16.10 26.62
C TYR A 214 -1.85 -16.29 27.51
N LEU A 215 -0.66 -16.15 26.92
CA LEU A 215 0.61 -16.17 27.63
C LEU A 215 1.46 -14.98 27.16
N PHE A 216 1.92 -14.19 28.13
CA PHE A 216 2.76 -13.01 27.91
C PHE A 216 3.95 -13.02 28.85
N GLY A 217 5.14 -12.66 28.36
CA GLY A 217 6.30 -12.37 29.18
C GLY A 217 7.02 -11.13 28.67
N ALA A 218 7.34 -10.22 29.58
CA ALA A 218 8.02 -8.98 29.31
C ALA A 218 9.17 -8.77 30.31
N GLU A 219 10.30 -8.24 29.86
CA GLU A 219 11.35 -7.74 30.75
C GLU A 219 10.94 -6.39 31.38
N GLY A 220 10.08 -5.63 30.70
CA GLY A 220 9.55 -4.33 31.14
C GLY A 220 8.12 -4.39 31.68
N ASP A 221 7.39 -3.30 31.49
CA ASP A 221 6.05 -3.10 32.02
C ASP A 221 4.98 -3.69 31.11
N ILE A 222 3.97 -4.33 31.71
CA ILE A 222 2.77 -4.78 31.01
C ILE A 222 1.61 -3.87 31.39
N VAL A 223 1.05 -3.17 30.41
CA VAL A 223 -0.16 -2.36 30.56
C VAL A 223 -1.32 -3.05 29.86
N CYS A 224 -2.31 -3.48 30.63
CA CYS A 224 -3.52 -4.09 30.11
C CYS A 224 -4.71 -3.14 30.29
N MET A 225 -5.28 -2.73 29.16
CA MET A 225 -6.51 -1.95 29.12
C MET A 225 -7.72 -2.86 29.32
N VAL A 226 -8.48 -2.57 30.37
CA VAL A 226 -9.69 -3.31 30.74
C VAL A 226 -10.89 -2.64 30.09
N ILE A 227 -11.54 -3.39 29.19
CA ILE A 227 -12.75 -2.99 28.49
C ILE A 227 -13.95 -3.28 29.42
N PRO A 228 -15.01 -2.46 29.42
CA PRO A 228 -16.22 -2.75 30.19
C PRO A 228 -16.79 -4.15 29.86
N GLY A 229 -17.01 -4.96 30.90
CA GLY A 229 -17.47 -6.35 30.74
C GLY A 229 -16.35 -7.37 30.51
N THR A 230 -15.08 -7.02 30.72
CA THR A 230 -13.99 -8.01 30.75
C THR A 230 -14.14 -8.97 31.93
N HIS A 231 -14.00 -10.26 31.63
CA HIS A 231 -14.08 -11.38 32.57
C HIS A 231 -12.77 -12.15 32.52
N ALA A 232 -11.77 -11.73 33.29
CA ALA A 232 -10.39 -12.17 33.13
C ALA A 232 -9.74 -12.53 34.48
N ARG A 233 -8.91 -13.57 34.44
CA ARG A 233 -8.11 -14.07 35.54
C ARG A 233 -6.64 -14.04 35.12
N PHE A 234 -5.90 -13.11 35.69
CA PHE A 234 -4.47 -12.97 35.47
C PHE A 234 -3.72 -13.75 36.55
N VAL A 235 -2.85 -14.65 36.10
CA VAL A 235 -1.93 -15.42 36.95
C VAL A 235 -0.54 -14.85 36.72
N LEU A 236 0.08 -14.31 37.76
CA LEU A 236 1.37 -13.65 37.70
C LEU A 236 2.36 -14.24 38.71
N PRO A 237 3.68 -14.08 38.50
CA PRO A 237 4.70 -14.40 39.48
C PRO A 237 4.55 -13.54 40.75
N SER A 238 5.15 -13.98 41.87
CA SER A 238 4.97 -13.31 43.17
C SER A 238 5.80 -12.03 43.35
N ASP A 239 6.73 -11.75 42.45
CA ASP A 239 7.66 -10.62 42.43
C ASP A 239 7.23 -9.45 41.53
N VAL A 240 6.31 -9.67 40.58
CA VAL A 240 5.74 -8.61 39.73
C VAL A 240 4.99 -7.58 40.55
N GLU A 241 5.25 -6.30 40.35
CA GLU A 241 4.46 -5.23 40.99
C GLU A 241 3.11 -5.08 40.27
N VAL A 242 1.99 -5.17 41.00
CA VAL A 242 0.64 -5.08 40.40
C VAL A 242 -0.02 -3.77 40.83
N GLU A 243 -0.36 -2.94 39.86
CA GLU A 243 -1.18 -1.74 40.05
C GLU A 243 -2.55 -1.91 39.38
N CYS A 244 -3.62 -1.81 40.18
CA CYS A 244 -4.99 -1.86 39.70
C CYS A 244 -5.67 -0.52 39.99
N ASP A 245 -5.62 0.39 39.02
CA ASP A 245 -6.17 1.74 39.17
C ASP A 245 -7.69 1.75 38.91
N GLU A 246 -8.48 2.02 39.95
CA GLU A 246 -9.92 2.34 39.83
C GLU A 246 -10.80 1.28 39.14
N ILE A 247 -10.39 0.01 39.14
CA ILE A 247 -11.22 -1.10 38.62
C ILE A 247 -12.16 -1.58 39.72
N GLU A 248 -13.44 -1.21 39.62
CA GLU A 248 -14.45 -1.47 40.67
C GLU A 248 -14.61 -2.96 41.01
N ASP A 249 -14.48 -3.85 40.03
CA ASP A 249 -14.70 -5.30 40.16
C ASP A 249 -13.39 -6.12 40.17
N ALA A 250 -12.25 -5.49 40.49
CA ALA A 250 -10.99 -6.20 40.62
C ALA A 250 -10.82 -6.83 42.01
N ALA A 251 -10.60 -8.13 42.07
CA ALA A 251 -10.17 -8.83 43.28
C ALA A 251 -8.71 -9.28 43.15
N TYR A 252 -7.93 -9.06 44.21
CA TYR A 252 -6.50 -9.34 44.24
C TYR A 252 -6.17 -10.33 45.34
N GLN A 253 -5.41 -11.37 45.01
CA GLN A 253 -4.84 -12.33 45.96
C GLN A 253 -3.35 -12.51 45.68
N ARG A 254 -2.53 -12.48 46.73
CA ARG A 254 -1.10 -12.77 46.66
C ARG A 254 -0.74 -13.82 47.69
N ASP A 255 0.00 -14.83 47.27
CA ASP A 255 0.62 -15.80 48.15
C ASP A 255 2.13 -15.94 47.84
N ASN A 256 2.79 -16.91 48.48
CA ASN A 256 4.23 -17.14 48.28
C ASN A 256 4.56 -17.81 46.94
N THR A 257 3.55 -18.32 46.22
CA THR A 257 3.70 -19.07 44.95
C THR A 257 3.31 -18.26 43.73
N GLY A 258 2.53 -17.18 43.89
CA GLY A 258 2.15 -16.30 42.80
C GLY A 258 1.16 -15.21 43.23
N GLN A 259 0.69 -14.49 42.22
CA GLN A 259 -0.34 -13.47 42.31
C GLN A 259 -1.50 -13.84 41.40
N LEU A 260 -2.71 -13.57 41.87
CA LEU A 260 -3.94 -13.77 41.15
C LEU A 260 -4.72 -12.47 41.14
N VAL A 261 -4.98 -11.94 39.94
CA VAL A 261 -5.86 -10.79 39.74
C VAL A 261 -7.10 -11.26 39.00
N LEU A 262 -8.26 -11.04 39.59
CA LEU A 262 -9.56 -11.37 39.00
C LEU A 262 -10.24 -10.06 38.61
N VAL A 263 -10.74 -9.99 37.39
CA VAL A 263 -11.60 -8.92 36.88
C VAL A 263 -12.92 -9.56 36.48
N GLY A 264 -14.02 -9.08 37.04
CA GLY A 264 -15.33 -9.71 36.86
C GLY A 264 -15.38 -11.09 37.52
N ASP A 265 -15.80 -12.11 36.77
CA ASP A 265 -15.89 -13.51 37.25
C ASP A 265 -14.66 -14.37 36.92
N GLY A 266 -13.68 -13.84 36.18
CA GLY A 266 -12.45 -14.54 35.83
C GLY A 266 -12.57 -15.62 34.74
N GLY A 267 -13.52 -15.49 33.81
CA GLY A 267 -13.77 -16.47 32.76
C GLY A 267 -12.57 -16.84 31.88
N ALA A 268 -11.78 -15.86 31.43
CA ALA A 268 -10.57 -16.08 30.63
C ALA A 268 -9.31 -16.17 31.50
N GLU A 269 -8.42 -17.13 31.24
CA GLU A 269 -7.14 -17.24 31.94
C GLU A 269 -6.01 -16.60 31.11
N ILE A 270 -5.29 -15.67 31.75
CA ILE A 270 -4.13 -14.99 31.17
C ILE A 270 -2.93 -15.30 32.06
N GLN A 271 -1.89 -15.87 31.48
CA GLN A 271 -0.64 -16.19 32.17
C GLN A 271 0.39 -15.11 31.86
N ILE A 272 0.87 -14.44 32.89
CA ILE A 272 2.04 -13.58 32.82
C ILE A 272 3.22 -14.41 33.32
N THR A 273 4.25 -14.59 32.50
CA THR A 273 5.45 -15.37 32.87
C THR A 273 6.54 -14.49 33.49
N GLU A 274 6.65 -13.26 33.03
CA GLU A 274 7.65 -12.27 33.46
C GLU A 274 7.11 -10.86 33.19
N ALA A 275 7.41 -9.90 34.09
CA ALA A 275 7.13 -8.46 33.96
C ALA A 275 7.85 -7.69 35.08
N GLU A 276 8.25 -6.43 34.84
CA GLU A 276 8.67 -5.51 35.92
C GLU A 276 7.44 -5.08 36.72
N SER A 277 6.43 -4.53 36.04
CA SER A 277 5.13 -4.22 36.61
C SER A 277 3.97 -4.66 35.71
N PHE A 278 2.81 -4.88 36.32
CA PHE A 278 1.56 -5.21 35.65
C PHE A 278 0.48 -4.21 36.05
N ASN A 279 0.09 -3.38 35.10
CA ASN A 279 -0.81 -2.25 35.29
C ASN A 279 -2.14 -2.51 34.59
N LEU A 280 -3.22 -2.57 35.36
CA LEU A 280 -4.57 -2.63 34.81
C LEU A 280 -5.18 -1.23 34.77
N VAL A 281 -5.62 -0.81 33.58
CA VAL A 281 -6.14 0.54 33.33
C VAL A 281 -7.53 0.47 32.70
N PRO A 282 -8.54 1.20 33.21
CA PRO A 282 -9.88 1.22 32.61
C PRO A 282 -9.89 1.99 31.29
N GLU A 283 -10.61 1.47 30.28
CA GLU A 283 -10.72 2.09 28.96
C GLU A 283 -11.31 3.52 29.00
N GLU A 284 -12.20 3.86 29.94
CA GLU A 284 -12.87 5.17 29.98
C GLU A 284 -11.91 6.38 30.14
N ARG A 285 -10.69 6.17 30.68
CA ARG A 285 -9.63 7.20 30.69
C ARG A 285 -9.05 7.51 29.30
N SER A 286 -9.28 6.66 28.29
CA SER A 286 -8.84 6.88 26.90
C SER A 286 -9.51 8.08 26.24
N SER A 287 -10.77 8.36 26.59
CA SER A 287 -11.58 9.43 25.99
C SER A 287 -11.17 10.85 26.44
N LYS A 288 -10.43 10.98 27.56
CA LYS A 288 -9.81 12.25 28.00
C LYS A 288 -8.31 12.35 27.70
N ARG A 289 -7.66 11.25 27.29
CA ARG A 289 -6.30 11.23 26.70
C ARG A 289 -6.33 10.64 25.28
N GLY A 290 -7.19 11.17 24.42
CA GLY A 290 -7.11 11.02 22.95
C GLY A 290 -6.70 9.64 22.40
N PHE A 291 -7.10 8.54 23.04
CA PHE A 291 -6.74 7.20 22.57
C PHE A 291 -7.84 6.68 21.67
N SER A 292 -7.83 7.16 20.43
CA SER A 292 -8.53 6.54 19.32
C SER A 292 -7.48 6.19 18.26
N ILE A 293 -6.97 4.96 18.27
CA ILE A 293 -6.21 4.42 17.13
C ILE A 293 -7.23 4.02 16.07
N ASN A 294 -7.81 5.03 15.41
CA ASN A 294 -8.39 4.86 14.09
C ASN A 294 -7.49 5.63 13.13
N VAL A 295 -6.50 4.92 12.61
CA VAL A 295 -5.77 5.35 11.41
C VAL A 295 -6.25 4.45 10.28
N ASP A 296 -7.52 4.62 9.90
CA ASP A 296 -8.05 4.05 8.66
C ASP A 296 -7.70 5.01 7.51
N PHE A 297 -6.51 4.85 6.94
CA PHE A 297 -6.15 5.49 5.67
C PHE A 297 -6.28 4.55 4.47
N ASP A 298 -6.85 3.35 4.63
CA ASP A 298 -6.77 2.33 3.58
C ASP A 298 -7.92 2.41 2.57
N ASN A 299 -9.08 2.98 2.93
CA ASN A 299 -10.23 3.05 2.01
C ASN A 299 -10.09 4.11 0.90
N ASP A 300 -9.20 5.09 1.03
CA ASP A 300 -9.02 6.16 0.03
C ASP A 300 -7.73 6.01 -0.81
N VAL A 301 -6.73 5.27 -0.34
CA VAL A 301 -5.44 5.11 -1.04
C VAL A 301 -5.49 4.03 -2.11
N ASP A 302 -6.18 2.92 -1.87
CA ASP A 302 -6.29 1.83 -2.85
C ASP A 302 -7.12 2.22 -4.07
N GLU A 303 -8.19 3.00 -3.86
CA GLU A 303 -8.97 3.61 -4.95
C GLU A 303 -8.18 4.75 -5.62
N MET A 304 -7.39 5.54 -4.87
CA MET A 304 -6.49 6.55 -5.45
C MET A 304 -5.39 5.94 -6.32
N VAL A 305 -4.70 4.89 -5.90
CA VAL A 305 -3.56 4.32 -6.65
C VAL A 305 -4.03 3.66 -7.94
N ASN A 306 -5.14 2.90 -7.87
CA ASN A 306 -5.78 2.31 -9.05
C ASN A 306 -6.39 3.38 -9.98
N ASN A 307 -6.85 4.51 -9.42
CA ASN A 307 -7.27 5.66 -10.23
C ASN A 307 -6.08 6.48 -10.74
N ILE A 308 -4.95 6.59 -10.05
CA ILE A 308 -3.78 7.37 -10.47
C ILE A 308 -3.18 6.76 -11.74
N GLU A 309 -3.10 5.43 -11.84
CA GLU A 309 -2.62 4.76 -13.05
C GLU A 309 -3.53 5.02 -14.27
N ASN A 310 -4.85 5.20 -14.05
CA ASN A 310 -5.81 5.57 -15.10
C ASN A 310 -5.99 7.10 -15.31
N THR A 311 -5.63 7.91 -14.30
CA THR A 311 -5.91 9.36 -14.24
C THR A 311 -4.67 10.23 -14.50
N ILE A 312 -3.49 9.65 -14.74
CA ILE A 312 -2.32 10.39 -15.26
C ILE A 312 -2.63 11.11 -16.59
N ASN A 313 -3.75 10.80 -17.26
CA ASN A 313 -4.27 11.55 -18.40
C ASN A 313 -5.29 12.67 -18.09
N GLN A 314 -5.75 12.87 -16.85
CA GLN A 314 -6.67 13.97 -16.53
C GLN A 314 -6.43 14.61 -15.14
N SER A 315 -5.69 15.72 -15.18
CA SER A 315 -5.81 16.91 -14.32
C SER A 315 -5.57 16.77 -12.80
N LEU A 316 -4.38 17.23 -12.40
CA LEU A 316 -3.99 17.59 -11.03
C LEU A 316 -4.50 18.98 -10.65
N ARG A 317 -5.43 19.08 -9.71
CA ARG A 317 -5.71 20.29 -8.90
C ARG A 317 -6.58 19.89 -7.69
N GLY A 318 -5.95 19.46 -6.61
CA GLY A 318 -6.66 19.16 -5.35
C GLY A 318 -5.93 18.27 -4.35
N LEU A 319 -4.78 17.68 -4.72
CA LEU A 319 -4.07 16.73 -3.84
C LEU A 319 -3.25 17.40 -2.72
N GLY A 320 -2.80 18.64 -2.90
CA GLY A 320 -1.87 19.30 -1.96
C GLY A 320 -2.45 19.56 -0.58
N GLU A 321 -3.69 20.03 -0.49
CA GLU A 321 -4.32 20.40 0.79
C GLU A 321 -4.78 19.18 1.62
N ARG A 322 -5.03 18.03 0.97
CA ARG A 322 -5.47 16.79 1.65
C ARG A 322 -4.29 16.00 2.22
N LEU A 323 -3.14 15.99 1.53
CA LEU A 323 -1.92 15.34 2.00
C LEU A 323 -1.33 16.01 3.25
N GLU A 324 -1.46 17.32 3.41
CA GLU A 324 -1.00 18.05 4.61
C GLU A 324 -1.82 17.72 5.87
N GLN A 325 -3.14 17.54 5.75
CA GLN A 325 -3.98 17.18 6.91
C GLN A 325 -3.75 15.73 7.37
N GLN A 326 -3.55 14.81 6.43
CA GLN A 326 -3.40 13.38 6.75
C GLN A 326 -2.01 13.05 7.31
N THR A 327 -0.96 13.67 6.79
CA THR A 327 0.42 13.50 7.31
C THR A 327 0.60 14.12 8.69
N GLN A 328 -0.03 15.26 8.97
CA GLN A 328 -0.01 15.88 10.30
C GLN A 328 -0.79 15.05 11.34
N GLN A 329 -1.85 14.35 10.92
CA GLN A 329 -2.58 13.41 11.78
C GLN A 329 -1.82 12.11 12.05
N ALA A 330 -1.12 11.56 11.06
CA ALA A 330 -0.26 10.39 11.22
C ALA A 330 0.95 10.68 12.15
N VAL A 331 1.57 11.86 12.00
CA VAL A 331 2.64 12.32 12.91
C VAL A 331 2.10 12.56 14.31
N ASN A 332 0.92 13.18 14.44
CA ASN A 332 0.28 13.37 15.75
C ASN A 332 -0.12 12.04 16.40
N ALA A 333 -0.56 11.04 15.63
CA ALA A 333 -0.89 9.69 16.11
C ALA A 333 0.35 8.90 16.55
N ALA A 334 1.46 8.97 15.80
CA ALA A 334 2.75 8.39 16.18
C ALA A 334 3.37 9.08 17.41
N THR A 335 3.21 10.40 17.55
CA THR A 335 3.58 11.11 18.77
C THR A 335 2.64 10.82 19.94
N ASN A 336 1.36 10.51 19.70
CA ASN A 336 0.41 10.19 20.77
C ASN A 336 0.53 8.73 21.24
N PHE A 337 0.97 7.81 20.37
CA PHE A 337 1.37 6.44 20.71
C PHE A 337 2.50 6.43 21.75
N SER A 338 3.52 7.29 21.57
CA SER A 338 4.68 7.36 22.48
C SER A 338 4.54 8.31 23.68
N THR A 339 3.61 9.29 23.65
CA THR A 339 3.56 10.36 24.68
C THR A 339 2.35 10.26 25.64
N GLY A 340 1.34 9.42 25.36
CA GLY A 340 0.06 9.43 26.10
C GLY A 340 -0.03 8.51 27.34
N PHE A 341 0.64 7.36 27.32
CA PHE A 341 0.49 6.31 28.34
C PHE A 341 1.59 6.33 29.42
N PHE A 342 2.85 6.53 29.04
CA PHE A 342 4.00 6.37 29.94
C PHE A 342 4.38 7.63 30.74
N SER A 343 3.38 8.38 31.24
CA SER A 343 3.61 9.65 31.95
C SER A 343 4.26 9.52 33.33
N ASN A 344 4.39 8.29 33.87
CA ASN A 344 4.85 8.07 35.25
C ASN A 344 6.31 7.60 35.40
N SER A 345 7.04 7.29 34.31
CA SER A 345 8.46 6.91 34.43
C SER A 345 9.38 8.14 34.51
N LYS A 346 10.06 8.33 35.66
CA LYS A 346 10.92 9.49 35.97
C LYS A 346 12.09 9.69 34.98
N ASN A 347 12.48 8.65 34.24
CA ASN A 347 13.63 8.70 33.34
C ASN A 347 13.29 9.09 31.88
N TRP A 348 12.01 9.11 31.50
CA TRP A 348 11.62 9.28 30.10
C TRP A 348 11.35 10.73 29.68
N SER A 349 10.91 11.61 30.59
CA SER A 349 10.61 13.02 30.28
C SER A 349 11.79 13.76 29.62
N ALA A 350 13.01 13.51 30.09
CA ALA A 350 14.22 14.13 29.54
C ALA A 350 14.68 13.53 28.20
N LYS A 351 14.41 12.24 27.96
CA LYS A 351 14.77 11.55 26.70
C LYS A 351 13.75 11.85 25.60
N ALA A 352 12.47 11.93 25.95
CA ALA A 352 11.37 12.29 25.05
C ALA A 352 11.52 13.72 24.48
N GLU A 353 11.93 14.70 25.29
CA GLU A 353 12.20 16.05 24.80
C GLU A 353 13.38 16.13 23.81
N ALA A 354 14.42 15.32 24.03
CA ALA A 354 15.58 15.26 23.15
C ALA A 354 15.25 14.58 21.80
N MET A 355 14.40 13.56 21.84
CA MET A 355 13.97 12.81 20.66
C MET A 355 12.95 13.61 19.83
N ALA A 356 12.01 14.29 20.49
CA ALA A 356 11.07 15.21 19.83
C ALA A 356 11.78 16.39 19.15
N ARG A 357 12.88 16.89 19.73
CA ARG A 357 13.70 17.94 19.13
C ARG A 357 14.39 17.45 17.84
N ARG A 358 14.94 16.23 17.86
CA ARG A 358 15.60 15.62 16.68
C ARG A 358 14.61 15.30 15.56
N ALA A 359 13.42 14.79 15.91
CA ALA A 359 12.37 14.52 14.93
C ALA A 359 11.83 15.80 14.26
N ARG A 360 11.67 16.89 15.03
CA ARG A 360 11.29 18.20 14.49
C ARG A 360 12.33 18.74 13.52
N GLU A 361 13.60 18.67 13.88
CA GLU A 361 14.70 19.14 13.02
C GLU A 361 14.83 18.31 11.72
N GLN A 362 14.59 16.99 11.78
CA GLN A 362 14.60 16.13 10.59
C GLN A 362 13.38 16.37 9.68
N ALA A 363 12.19 16.54 10.25
CA ALA A 363 10.98 16.85 9.50
C ALA A 363 11.07 18.23 8.81
N GLU A 364 11.64 19.23 9.48
CA GLU A 364 11.84 20.57 8.93
C GLU A 364 12.86 20.54 7.77
N ARG A 365 13.95 19.77 7.90
CA ARG A 365 14.91 19.55 6.80
C ARG A 365 14.31 18.80 5.61
N ALA A 366 13.45 17.81 5.85
CA ALA A 366 12.75 17.08 4.80
C ALA A 366 11.75 17.99 4.06
N ARG A 367 11.04 18.87 4.79
CA ARG A 367 10.14 19.89 4.22
C ARG A 367 10.91 20.87 3.32
N GLU A 368 12.02 21.43 3.79
CA GLU A 368 12.84 22.33 2.97
C GLU A 368 13.38 21.65 1.71
N GLN A 369 13.72 20.36 1.78
CA GLN A 369 14.18 19.60 0.62
C GLN A 369 13.05 19.32 -0.38
N ALA A 370 11.86 18.97 0.10
CA ALA A 370 10.67 18.76 -0.73
C ALA A 370 10.24 20.05 -1.46
N GLU A 371 10.27 21.18 -0.75
CA GLU A 371 9.95 22.49 -1.33
C GLU A 371 10.96 22.88 -2.43
N ARG A 372 12.26 22.64 -2.20
CA ARG A 372 13.30 22.85 -3.24
C ARG A 372 13.14 21.95 -4.45
N LEU A 373 12.68 20.71 -4.26
CA LEU A 373 12.41 19.78 -5.37
C LEU A 373 11.17 20.21 -6.16
N GLN A 374 10.12 20.66 -5.48
CA GLN A 374 8.92 21.22 -6.11
C GLN A 374 9.25 22.50 -6.89
N GLU A 375 10.03 23.41 -6.31
CA GLU A 375 10.43 24.65 -6.98
C GLU A 375 11.31 24.37 -8.22
N ARG A 376 12.21 23.38 -8.13
CA ARG A 376 13.01 22.91 -9.28
C ARG A 376 12.14 22.27 -10.36
N ALA A 377 11.12 21.50 -9.98
CA ALA A 377 10.19 20.88 -10.92
C ALA A 377 9.32 21.94 -11.62
N GLN A 378 8.80 22.92 -10.89
CA GLN A 378 8.06 24.07 -11.45
C GLN A 378 8.92 24.89 -12.41
N ARG A 379 10.13 25.29 -12.01
CA ARG A 379 11.06 26.03 -12.88
C ARG A 379 11.49 25.22 -14.11
N ARG A 380 11.43 23.89 -14.07
CA ARG A 380 11.74 23.00 -15.20
C ARG A 380 10.53 22.88 -16.13
N GLN A 381 9.30 22.80 -15.59
CA GLN A 381 8.06 22.84 -16.35
C GLN A 381 7.83 24.20 -17.02
N GLU A 382 8.12 25.31 -16.32
CA GLU A 382 8.04 26.66 -16.89
C GLU A 382 9.04 26.84 -18.03
N ARG A 383 10.31 26.42 -17.86
CA ARG A 383 11.30 26.44 -18.94
C ARG A 383 10.94 25.54 -20.11
N PHE A 384 10.33 24.38 -19.85
CA PHE A 384 9.80 23.51 -20.90
C PHE A 384 8.60 24.16 -21.62
N ALA A 385 7.69 24.79 -20.89
CA ALA A 385 6.53 25.49 -21.46
C ALA A 385 6.95 26.71 -22.28
N GLU A 386 7.96 27.45 -21.83
CA GLU A 386 8.55 28.60 -22.51
C GLU A 386 9.32 28.16 -23.77
N GLN A 387 10.15 27.11 -23.70
CA GLN A 387 10.80 26.53 -24.88
C GLN A 387 9.80 25.90 -25.87
N SER A 388 8.69 25.36 -25.38
CA SER A 388 7.60 24.82 -26.21
C SER A 388 6.82 25.94 -26.89
N ARG A 389 6.57 27.05 -26.20
CA ARG A 389 6.02 28.28 -26.78
C ARG A 389 6.95 28.90 -27.80
N GLU A 390 8.25 29.04 -27.51
CA GLU A 390 9.22 29.52 -28.49
C GLU A 390 9.37 28.57 -29.69
N ARG A 391 9.27 27.25 -29.49
CA ARG A 391 9.23 26.27 -30.59
C ARG A 391 7.97 26.43 -31.41
N GLN A 392 6.80 26.57 -30.77
CA GLN A 392 5.53 26.82 -31.45
C GLN A 392 5.57 28.13 -32.21
N GLU A 393 6.09 29.22 -31.63
CA GLU A 393 6.25 30.52 -32.27
C GLU A 393 7.26 30.49 -33.42
N ARG A 394 8.40 29.78 -33.28
CA ARG A 394 9.34 29.55 -34.40
C ARG A 394 8.77 28.64 -35.48
N PHE A 395 7.90 27.70 -35.13
CA PHE A 395 7.19 26.83 -36.07
C PHE A 395 6.10 27.62 -36.82
N GLN A 396 5.38 28.50 -36.12
CA GLN A 396 4.42 29.46 -36.66
C GLN A 396 5.10 30.45 -37.61
N GLN A 397 6.23 31.05 -37.20
CA GLN A 397 7.02 31.97 -38.04
C GLN A 397 7.66 31.29 -39.26
N ARG A 398 7.96 29.98 -39.19
CA ARG A 398 8.40 29.18 -40.35
C ARG A 398 7.28 28.87 -41.34
N PHE A 399 6.03 28.86 -40.90
CA PHE A 399 4.85 28.60 -41.73
C PHE A 399 4.08 29.87 -42.16
N GLU A 400 4.37 31.04 -41.58
CA GLU A 400 3.77 32.33 -41.96
C GLU A 400 4.56 33.10 -43.03
N GLY A 401 5.62 32.51 -43.58
CA GLY A 401 6.39 33.05 -44.72
C GLY A 401 5.88 32.62 -46.11
N GLY A 402 4.57 32.39 -46.30
CA GLY A 402 4.03 31.92 -47.59
C GLY A 402 2.50 31.98 -47.71
N GLN A 403 1.97 33.20 -47.90
CA GLN A 403 0.61 33.62 -48.31
C GLN A 403 -0.48 32.54 -48.51
N LYS A 404 -1.59 32.66 -47.77
CA LYS A 404 -2.92 32.20 -48.22
C LYS A 404 -3.97 33.28 -48.02
N ALA A 405 -4.49 33.75 -49.16
CA ALA A 405 -5.62 34.68 -49.25
C ALA A 405 -6.93 34.00 -48.82
N LYS A 406 -7.79 34.78 -48.15
CA LYS A 406 -9.13 34.41 -47.68
C LYS A 406 -10.00 33.76 -48.76
N ARG A 407 -10.65 32.65 -48.41
CA ARG A 407 -11.97 32.27 -48.93
C ARG A 407 -12.82 31.70 -47.80
N THR A 408 -13.82 32.47 -47.38
CA THR A 408 -15.01 32.02 -46.66
C THR A 408 -16.12 31.87 -47.69
N GLY A 409 -16.91 30.80 -47.63
CA GLY A 409 -18.10 30.63 -48.45
C GLY A 409 -19.07 29.68 -47.77
N GLU A 410 -19.97 30.23 -46.97
CA GLU A 410 -21.28 29.63 -46.70
C GLU A 410 -22.16 29.86 -47.94
N TRP A 411 -22.94 28.85 -48.33
CA TRP A 411 -23.81 28.87 -49.51
C TRP A 411 -25.16 29.55 -49.19
N GLU A 412 -25.60 30.47 -50.06
CA GLU A 412 -26.95 31.07 -50.05
C GLU A 412 -27.85 30.39 -51.12
N PRO A 413 -29.19 30.31 -50.92
CA PRO A 413 -30.11 29.70 -51.88
C PRO A 413 -30.37 30.59 -53.10
N VAL A 414 -30.49 29.96 -54.28
CA VAL A 414 -30.62 30.55 -55.62
C VAL A 414 -31.75 31.59 -55.73
N SER A 415 -31.48 32.74 -56.36
CA SER A 415 -32.45 33.85 -56.47
C SER A 415 -33.39 33.69 -57.68
N GLN A 416 -34.61 34.25 -57.58
CA GLN A 416 -35.62 34.16 -58.64
C GLN A 416 -35.22 34.78 -59.99
N GLN A 417 -34.19 35.65 -60.01
CA GLN A 417 -33.70 36.27 -61.25
C GLN A 417 -32.89 35.27 -62.10
N GLU A 418 -32.19 34.33 -61.47
CA GLU A 418 -31.35 33.35 -62.19
C GLU A 418 -32.21 32.28 -62.87
N ARG A 419 -33.34 31.90 -62.26
CA ARG A 419 -34.34 31.03 -62.86
C ARG A 419 -35.03 31.66 -64.08
N LEU A 420 -35.21 32.98 -64.08
CA LEU A 420 -35.81 33.72 -65.20
C LEU A 420 -34.88 33.76 -66.43
N VAL A 421 -33.57 33.91 -66.22
CA VAL A 421 -32.58 33.91 -67.32
C VAL A 421 -32.49 32.54 -68.00
N ILE A 422 -32.57 31.45 -67.24
CA ILE A 422 -32.56 30.08 -67.81
C ILE A 422 -33.83 29.83 -68.63
N LEU A 423 -34.99 30.32 -68.18
CA LEU A 423 -36.25 30.23 -68.94
C LEU A 423 -36.23 31.08 -70.21
N GLU A 424 -35.60 32.26 -70.17
CA GLU A 424 -35.43 33.12 -71.35
C GLU A 424 -34.49 32.50 -72.39
N MET A 425 -33.43 31.81 -71.94
CA MET A 425 -32.52 31.07 -72.83
C MET A 425 -33.18 29.85 -73.49
N LEU A 426 -34.11 29.18 -72.79
CA LEU A 426 -34.92 28.11 -73.35
C LEU A 426 -35.91 28.65 -74.40
N GLN A 427 -36.55 29.79 -74.11
CA GLN A 427 -37.52 30.43 -75.00
C GLN A 427 -36.87 30.95 -76.29
N ASN A 428 -35.62 31.41 -76.20
CA ASN A 428 -34.82 31.85 -77.35
C ASN A 428 -34.08 30.68 -78.05
N GLY A 429 -34.34 29.42 -77.65
CA GLY A 429 -33.82 28.21 -78.28
C GLY A 429 -32.31 28.01 -78.13
N SER A 430 -31.68 28.74 -77.21
CA SER A 430 -30.22 28.73 -77.01
C SER A 430 -29.74 27.53 -76.19
N ILE A 431 -30.66 26.89 -75.45
CA ILE A 431 -30.44 25.65 -74.70
C ILE A 431 -31.66 24.72 -74.86
N THR A 432 -31.44 23.41 -74.75
CA THR A 432 -32.54 22.42 -74.78
C THR A 432 -33.19 22.26 -73.40
N VAL A 433 -34.39 21.67 -73.36
CA VAL A 433 -35.14 21.44 -72.10
C VAL A 433 -34.31 20.64 -71.10
N ASP A 434 -33.63 19.59 -71.56
CA ASP A 434 -32.77 18.76 -70.72
C ASP A 434 -31.55 19.50 -70.17
N GLN A 435 -31.01 20.47 -70.93
CA GLN A 435 -29.88 21.30 -70.49
C GLN A 435 -30.28 22.34 -69.45
N ALA A 436 -31.49 22.90 -69.56
CA ALA A 436 -32.03 23.82 -68.57
C ALA A 436 -32.30 23.11 -67.23
N GLU A 437 -32.78 21.86 -67.25
CA GLU A 437 -33.01 21.06 -66.03
C GLU A 437 -31.70 20.69 -65.32
N GLN A 438 -30.64 20.34 -66.06
CA GLN A 438 -29.33 20.04 -65.46
C GLN A 438 -28.68 21.28 -64.81
N LEU A 439 -28.84 22.46 -65.42
CA LEU A 439 -28.32 23.71 -64.87
C LEU A 439 -29.06 24.14 -63.59
N LEU A 440 -30.38 23.91 -63.53
CA LEU A 440 -31.15 24.19 -62.31
C LEU A 440 -30.77 23.25 -61.16
N LYS A 441 -30.60 21.94 -61.42
CA LYS A 441 -30.18 20.97 -60.40
C LYS A 441 -28.80 21.26 -59.81
N THR A 442 -27.85 21.63 -60.67
CA THR A 442 -26.49 21.94 -60.22
C THR A 442 -26.41 23.24 -59.43
N LEU A 443 -27.30 24.20 -59.68
CA LEU A 443 -27.40 25.44 -58.90
C LEU A 443 -28.11 25.26 -57.55
N GLU A 444 -29.06 24.33 -57.46
CA GLU A 444 -29.78 24.02 -56.21
C GLU A 444 -28.98 23.08 -55.26
N GLY A 445 -27.80 22.63 -55.68
CA GLY A 445 -26.91 21.82 -54.85
C GLY A 445 -27.32 20.35 -54.74
N GLU A 446 -28.28 19.88 -55.56
CA GLU A 446 -28.63 18.46 -55.66
C GLU A 446 -27.85 17.82 -56.82
N ALA A 447 -26.66 17.30 -56.51
CA ALA A 447 -25.91 16.37 -57.37
C ALA A 447 -26.02 14.94 -56.85
#